data_AF-A0A0P8Y8W8-F1
#
_entry.id   AF-A0A0P8Y8W8-F1
#
_cell.length_a   1.000
_cell.length_b   1.000
_cell.length_c   1.000
_cell.angle_alpha   90.00
_cell.angle_beta   90.00
_cell.angle_gamma   90.00
#
_symmetry.space_group_name_H-M   'P 1'
#
loop_
_entity.id
_entity.type
_entity.pdbx_description
1 polymer ?
#
loop_
_entity_poly.entity_id
_entity_poly.type
_entity_poly.pdbx_seq_one_letter_code
_entity_poly.pdbx_strand_id
1 'polypeptide(L)'
;MAQNKDKMMANVLVKFLKAHGKYNVGETAGFDRLVAEKFETEKVAKIVGDVKGAGRKVTLEVGTAEVQKMIDEASAEFEQKADVLLARTEELDAADASLKEREADLDAREQAVAKLENPVTDKDQDGGGKPPAQGKK
;
A
#
# COMPACT_ATOMS: atom_id res chain seq x y z
N MET A 1 -45.69 -13.96 34.68
CA MET A 1 -45.13 -14.12 33.32
C MET A 1 -43.59 -14.10 33.26
N ALA A 2 -42.85 -13.78 34.34
CA ALA A 2 -41.38 -13.74 34.33
C ALA A 2 -40.70 -15.13 34.16
N GLN A 3 -41.32 -16.21 34.67
CA GLN A 3 -40.71 -17.55 34.69
C GLN A 3 -40.52 -18.20 33.32
N ASN A 4 -41.27 -17.81 32.29
CA ASN A 4 -41.10 -18.39 30.94
C ASN A 4 -39.93 -17.80 30.17
N LYS A 5 -39.56 -16.54 30.45
CA LYS A 5 -38.45 -15.88 29.77
C LYS A 5 -37.10 -16.41 30.27
N ASP A 6 -36.99 -16.66 31.58
CA ASP A 6 -35.80 -17.30 32.16
C ASP A 6 -35.61 -18.74 31.68
N LYS A 7 -36.69 -19.51 31.47
CA LYS A 7 -36.60 -20.86 30.89
C LYS A 7 -36.16 -20.89 29.43
N MET A 8 -36.45 -19.83 28.66
CA MET A 8 -36.02 -19.69 27.27
C MET A 8 -34.54 -19.27 27.14
N MET A 9 -33.99 -18.65 28.18
CA MET A 9 -32.58 -18.22 28.28
C MET A 9 -31.71 -19.26 28.99
N ALA A 10 -32.28 -20.41 29.38
CA ALA A 10 -31.55 -21.48 30.03
C ALA A 10 -30.88 -22.38 28.98
N ASN A 11 -29.59 -22.63 29.16
CA ASN A 11 -28.85 -23.58 28.33
C ASN A 11 -29.34 -25.01 28.60
N VAL A 12 -29.60 -25.76 27.54
CA VAL A 12 -29.93 -27.18 27.56
C VAL A 12 -28.80 -28.00 26.95
N LEU A 13 -28.61 -29.21 27.43
CA LEU A 13 -27.66 -30.17 26.87
C LEU A 13 -28.30 -30.88 25.69
N VAL A 14 -27.58 -30.90 24.57
CA VAL A 14 -27.91 -31.74 23.42
C VAL A 14 -26.86 -32.81 23.24
N LYS A 15 -27.27 -34.00 22.81
CA LYS A 15 -26.39 -35.08 22.37
C LYS A 15 -26.43 -35.18 20.85
N PHE A 16 -25.29 -35.01 20.19
CA PHE A 16 -25.20 -35.04 18.74
C PHE A 16 -25.44 -36.45 18.20
N LEU A 17 -26.37 -36.57 17.25
CA LEU A 17 -26.69 -37.81 16.53
C LEU A 17 -25.86 -37.94 15.24
N LYS A 18 -25.37 -36.81 14.72
CA LYS A 18 -24.52 -36.68 13.54
C LYS A 18 -23.36 -35.74 13.85
N ALA A 19 -22.23 -35.88 13.16
CA ALA A 19 -21.13 -34.92 13.27
C ALA A 19 -21.62 -33.54 12.77
N HIS A 20 -21.31 -32.48 13.53
CA HIS A 20 -21.75 -31.13 13.23
C HIS A 20 -20.69 -30.10 13.68
N GLY A 21 -20.05 -29.45 12.71
CA GLY A 21 -18.96 -28.50 12.96
C GLY A 21 -17.80 -29.17 13.70
N LYS A 22 -17.53 -28.72 14.93
CA LYS A 22 -16.49 -29.26 15.80
C LYS A 22 -16.94 -30.41 16.72
N TYR A 23 -18.23 -30.79 16.68
CA TYR A 23 -18.81 -31.79 17.57
C TYR A 23 -19.03 -33.12 16.85
N ASN A 24 -18.68 -34.23 17.49
CA ASN A 24 -18.81 -35.58 16.95
C ASN A 24 -20.10 -36.29 17.40
N VAL A 25 -20.42 -37.39 16.71
CA VAL A 25 -21.56 -38.26 17.07
C VAL A 25 -21.39 -38.78 18.50
N GLY A 26 -22.44 -38.62 19.31
CA GLY A 26 -22.48 -39.07 20.70
C GLY A 26 -21.96 -38.05 21.71
N GLU A 27 -21.30 -36.98 21.27
CA GLU A 27 -20.85 -35.89 22.15
C GLU A 27 -22.03 -35.09 22.69
N THR A 28 -21.83 -34.49 23.86
CA THR A 28 -22.82 -33.61 24.50
C THR A 28 -22.27 -32.21 24.66
N ALA A 29 -23.09 -31.20 24.37
CA ALA A 29 -22.73 -29.81 24.56
C ALA A 29 -23.96 -28.99 24.98
N GLY A 30 -23.71 -27.88 25.68
CA GLY A 30 -24.74 -26.95 26.11
C GLY A 30 -25.01 -25.89 25.05
N PHE A 31 -26.29 -25.65 24.75
CA PHE A 31 -26.74 -24.59 23.84
C PHE A 31 -27.98 -23.91 24.39
N ASP A 32 -28.26 -22.72 23.89
CA ASP A 32 -29.55 -22.08 24.12
C ASP A 32 -30.69 -22.98 23.62
N ARG A 33 -31.79 -22.99 24.35
CA ARG A 33 -32.96 -23.84 24.05
C ARG A 33 -33.47 -23.68 22.62
N LEU A 34 -33.49 -22.45 22.08
CA LEU A 34 -33.91 -22.20 20.70
C LEU A 34 -32.99 -22.84 19.66
N VAL A 35 -31.69 -22.92 19.93
CA VAL A 35 -30.70 -23.57 19.05
C VAL A 35 -30.82 -25.10 19.16
N ALA A 36 -31.00 -25.60 20.38
CA ALA A 36 -31.20 -27.01 20.64
C ALA A 36 -32.46 -27.58 19.96
N GLU A 37 -33.57 -26.85 19.97
CA GLU A 37 -34.82 -27.23 19.30
C GLU A 37 -34.66 -27.28 17.76
N LYS A 38 -33.83 -26.40 17.19
CA LYS A 38 -33.47 -26.48 15.76
C LYS A 38 -32.68 -27.75 15.45
N PHE A 39 -31.67 -28.07 16.27
CA PHE A 39 -30.89 -29.29 16.08
C PHE A 39 -31.73 -30.57 16.20
N GLU A 40 -32.75 -30.57 17.05
CA GLU A 40 -33.68 -31.70 17.18
C GLU A 40 -34.61 -31.81 15.97
N THR A 41 -35.14 -30.67 15.48
CA THR A 41 -35.96 -30.60 14.26
C THR A 41 -35.19 -31.09 13.02
N GLU A 42 -33.92 -30.71 12.91
CA GLU A 42 -33.02 -31.10 11.82
C GLU A 42 -32.43 -32.51 11.99
N LYS A 43 -32.77 -33.22 13.08
CA LYS A 43 -32.23 -34.55 13.44
C LYS A 43 -30.69 -34.57 13.51
N VAL A 44 -30.10 -33.46 13.92
CA VAL A 44 -28.64 -33.29 14.12
C VAL A 44 -28.26 -33.70 15.55
N ALA A 45 -29.06 -33.33 16.54
CA ALA A 45 -28.84 -33.65 17.95
C ALA A 45 -30.18 -33.88 18.68
N LYS A 46 -30.14 -34.45 19.88
CA LYS A 46 -31.31 -34.66 20.73
C LYS A 46 -31.12 -33.96 22.07
N ILE A 47 -32.15 -33.30 22.58
CA ILE A 47 -32.09 -32.69 23.91
C ILE A 47 -32.04 -33.82 24.97
N VAL A 48 -31.04 -33.79 25.85
CA VAL A 48 -30.79 -34.82 26.86
C VAL A 48 -30.96 -34.33 28.30
N GLY A 49 -31.15 -33.03 28.51
CA GLY A 49 -31.47 -32.47 29.82
C GLY A 49 -31.07 -31.01 29.93
N ASP A 50 -31.25 -30.43 31.12
CA ASP A 50 -30.81 -29.06 31.42
C ASP A 50 -29.31 -29.04 31.77
N VAL A 51 -28.59 -27.97 31.40
CA VAL A 51 -27.19 -27.79 31.82
C VAL A 51 -27.15 -27.55 33.33
N LYS A 52 -26.77 -28.58 34.09
CA LYS A 52 -26.52 -28.47 35.54
C LYS A 52 -25.08 -28.04 35.77
N GLY A 53 -24.87 -26.74 35.88
CA GLY A 53 -23.59 -26.16 36.27
C GLY A 53 -23.30 -24.88 35.52
N ALA A 54 -22.82 -23.85 36.23
CA ALA A 54 -22.25 -22.68 35.60
C ALA A 54 -21.03 -23.12 34.78
N GLY A 55 -21.15 -23.11 33.45
CA GLY A 55 -20.03 -23.37 32.56
C GLY A 55 -18.83 -22.51 32.98
N ARG A 56 -17.65 -23.12 33.05
CA ARG A 56 -16.42 -22.42 33.44
C ARG A 56 -16.10 -21.41 32.33
N LYS A 57 -16.41 -20.14 32.57
CA LYS A 57 -15.97 -19.06 31.66
C LYS A 57 -14.45 -18.97 31.76
N VAL A 58 -13.78 -19.17 30.64
CA VAL A 58 -12.34 -18.92 30.50
C VAL A 58 -12.22 -17.59 29.77
N THR A 59 -11.71 -16.58 30.45
CA THR A 59 -11.33 -15.32 29.82
C THR A 59 -9.99 -15.54 29.15
N LEU A 60 -9.91 -15.39 27.83
CA LEU A 60 -8.67 -15.46 27.10
C LEU A 60 -8.12 -14.03 26.97
N GLU A 61 -6.99 -13.75 27.58
CA GLU A 61 -6.25 -12.52 27.33
C GLU A 61 -5.22 -12.77 26.25
N VAL A 62 -5.41 -12.15 25.09
CA VAL A 62 -4.44 -12.18 23.99
C VAL A 62 -3.52 -10.98 24.17
N GLY A 63 -2.25 -11.24 24.52
CA GLY A 63 -1.24 -10.19 24.61
C GLY A 63 -0.88 -9.66 23.22
N THR A 64 -1.28 -8.43 22.91
CA THR A 64 -0.98 -7.78 21.62
C THR A 64 0.18 -6.77 21.70
N ALA A 65 0.80 -6.62 22.88
CA ALA A 65 1.79 -5.58 23.14
C ALA A 65 3.02 -5.67 22.22
N GLU A 66 3.54 -6.88 21.97
CA GLU A 66 4.70 -7.07 21.08
C GLU A 66 4.35 -6.78 19.62
N VAL A 67 3.14 -7.14 19.19
CA VAL A 67 2.63 -6.82 17.84
C VAL A 67 2.46 -5.32 17.68
N GLN A 68 1.93 -4.64 18.69
CA GLN A 68 1.78 -3.19 18.67
C GLN A 68 3.14 -2.50 18.60
N LYS A 69 4.11 -2.95 19.39
CA LYS A 69 5.47 -2.40 19.36
C LYS A 69 6.13 -2.55 17.98
N MET A 70 5.97 -3.71 17.32
CA MET A 70 6.48 -3.90 15.96
C MET A 70 5.81 -2.97 14.94
N ILE A 71 4.51 -2.71 15.08
CA ILE A 71 3.78 -1.78 14.23
C ILE A 71 4.32 -0.35 14.43
N ASP A 72 4.49 0.08 15.67
CA ASP A 72 4.96 1.43 15.99
C ASP A 72 6.39 1.66 15.47
N GLU A 73 7.27 0.67 15.61
CA GLU A 73 8.63 0.70 15.07
C GLU A 73 8.64 0.77 13.53
N ALA A 74 7.81 -0.04 12.87
CA ALA A 74 7.70 -0.01 11.41
C ALA A 74 7.15 1.33 10.90
N SER A 75 6.13 1.89 11.57
CA SER A 75 5.58 3.21 11.24
C SER A 75 6.64 4.31 11.34
N ALA A 76 7.45 4.31 12.40
CA ALA A 76 8.54 5.28 12.56
C ALA A 76 9.61 5.14 11.47
N GLU A 77 9.94 3.90 11.07
CA GLU A 77 10.90 3.67 9.97
C GLU A 77 10.35 4.18 8.62
N PHE A 78 9.05 3.99 8.36
CA PHE A 78 8.43 4.50 7.13
C PHE A 78 8.41 6.02 7.06
N GLU A 79 8.12 6.70 8.17
CA GLU A 79 8.15 8.17 8.23
C GLU A 79 9.56 8.70 7.94
N GLN A 80 10.59 8.12 8.57
CA GLN A 80 11.98 8.51 8.31
C GLN A 80 12.38 8.29 6.84
N LYS A 81 11.97 7.17 6.25
CA LYS A 81 12.24 6.89 4.84
C LYS A 81 11.50 7.83 3.90
N ALA A 82 10.27 8.23 4.25
CA ALA A 82 9.51 9.19 3.46
C ALA A 82 10.24 10.55 3.41
N ASP A 83 10.73 11.04 4.55
CA ASP A 83 11.48 12.30 4.62
C ASP A 83 12.78 12.24 3.80
N VAL A 84 13.52 11.13 3.90
CA VAL A 84 14.75 10.93 3.10
C VAL A 84 14.45 10.93 1.61
N LEU A 85 13.37 10.28 1.18
CA LEU A 85 12.98 10.24 -0.24
C LEU A 85 12.55 11.62 -0.72
N LEU A 86 11.83 12.39 0.09
CA LEU A 86 11.41 13.75 -0.26
C LEU A 86 12.63 14.66 -0.47
N ALA A 87 13.58 14.65 0.48
CA ALA A 87 14.83 15.40 0.35
C ALA A 87 15.61 14.99 -0.90
N ARG A 88 15.65 13.68 -1.21
CA ARG A 88 16.35 13.19 -2.41
C ARG A 88 15.68 13.64 -3.71
N THR A 89 14.35 13.73 -3.74
CA THR A 89 13.62 14.28 -4.88
C THR A 89 13.96 15.75 -5.09
N GLU A 90 13.97 16.56 -4.02
CA GLU A 90 14.35 17.97 -4.11
C GLU A 90 15.79 18.15 -4.62
N GLU A 91 16.73 17.32 -4.16
CA GLU A 91 18.12 17.31 -4.67
C GLU A 91 18.20 16.98 -6.16
N LEU A 92 17.42 16.00 -6.63
CA LEU A 92 17.40 15.60 -8.03
C LEU A 92 16.79 16.66 -8.93
N ASP A 93 15.71 17.31 -8.48
CA ASP A 93 15.08 18.41 -9.23
C ASP A 93 16.05 19.61 -9.35
N ALA A 94 16.80 19.92 -8.29
CA ALA A 94 17.84 20.95 -8.32
C ALA A 94 18.99 20.57 -9.26
N ALA A 95 19.41 19.30 -9.26
CA ALA A 95 20.45 18.81 -10.16
C ALA A 95 20.00 18.87 -11.64
N ASP A 96 18.76 18.49 -11.93
CA ASP A 96 18.18 18.54 -13.27
C ASP A 96 18.10 19.99 -13.80
N ALA A 97 17.68 20.94 -12.96
CA ALA A 97 17.70 22.36 -13.31
C ALA A 97 19.13 22.84 -13.63
N SER A 98 20.12 22.47 -12.81
CA SER A 98 21.52 22.85 -13.06
C SER A 98 22.09 22.23 -14.34
N LEU A 99 21.70 21.00 -14.68
CA LEU A 99 22.12 20.36 -15.93
C LEU A 99 21.53 21.07 -17.15
N LYS A 100 20.24 21.43 -17.12
CA LYS A 100 19.60 22.20 -18.19
C LYS A 100 20.27 23.55 -18.44
N GLU A 101 20.67 24.25 -17.38
CA GLU A 101 21.43 25.50 -17.52
C GLU A 101 22.79 25.29 -18.18
N ARG A 102 23.50 24.21 -17.81
CA ARG A 102 24.80 23.87 -18.41
C ARG A 102 24.66 23.44 -19.87
N GLU A 103 23.62 22.70 -20.22
CA GLU A 103 23.31 22.33 -21.60
C GLU A 103 23.05 23.58 -22.45
N ALA A 104 22.26 24.53 -21.95
CA ALA A 104 22.01 25.79 -22.66
C ALA A 104 23.28 26.65 -22.83
N ASP A 105 24.16 26.70 -21.82
CA ASP A 105 25.46 27.40 -21.92
C ASP A 105 26.39 26.72 -22.94
N LEU A 106 26.43 25.38 -22.96
CA LEU A 106 27.18 24.62 -23.95
C LEU A 106 26.68 24.89 -25.37
N ASP A 107 25.37 24.80 -25.62
CA ASP A 107 24.77 25.11 -26.91
C ASP A 107 25.11 26.54 -27.37
N ALA A 108 25.06 27.51 -26.45
CA ALA A 108 25.40 28.90 -26.75
C ALA A 108 26.89 29.07 -27.13
N ARG A 109 27.79 28.37 -26.41
CA ARG A 109 29.22 28.36 -26.71
C ARG A 109 29.52 27.68 -28.04
N GLU A 110 28.89 26.55 -28.33
CA GLU A 110 29.04 25.86 -29.62
C GLU A 110 28.60 26.76 -30.78
N GLN A 111 27.46 27.45 -30.65
CA GLN A 111 27.02 28.42 -31.67
C GLN A 111 27.99 29.61 -31.81
N ALA A 112 28.57 30.08 -30.71
CA ALA A 112 29.55 31.16 -30.75
C ALA A 112 30.86 30.73 -31.44
N VAL A 113 31.34 29.52 -31.15
CA VAL A 113 32.51 28.92 -31.82
C VAL A 113 32.22 28.71 -33.30
N ALA A 114 31.07 28.16 -33.67
CA ALA A 114 30.68 27.98 -35.07
C ALA A 114 30.66 29.31 -35.86
N LYS A 115 30.24 30.42 -35.23
CA LYS A 115 30.29 31.76 -35.85
C LYS A 115 31.72 32.30 -35.99
N LEU A 116 32.62 31.94 -35.07
CA LEU A 116 34.04 32.33 -35.09
C LEU A 116 34.89 31.46 -36.02
N GLU A 117 34.48 30.22 -36.29
CA GLU A 117 35.13 29.31 -37.26
C GLU A 117 34.67 29.55 -38.70
N ASN A 118 33.60 30.35 -38.90
CA ASN A 118 33.10 30.76 -40.20
C ASN A 118 33.38 32.23 -40.62
N PRO A 119 34.58 32.83 -40.42
CA PRO A 119 34.82 34.23 -40.76
C PRO A 119 35.53 34.40 -42.11
N VAL A 120 35.21 33.63 -43.17
CA VAL A 120 35.74 33.92 -44.52
C VAL A 120 34.79 33.43 -45.62
N THR A 121 33.70 34.16 -45.89
CA THR A 121 33.10 34.30 -47.24
C THR A 121 32.03 35.39 -47.16
N ASP A 122 32.41 36.67 -47.31
CA ASP A 122 31.47 37.71 -47.82
C ASP A 122 32.11 39.10 -47.99
N LYS A 123 33.44 39.21 -48.03
CA LYS A 123 34.09 40.44 -48.47
C LYS A 123 35.27 40.08 -49.34
N ASP A 124 35.00 39.97 -50.64
CA ASP A 124 35.75 40.66 -51.69
C ASP A 124 35.25 40.23 -53.08
N GLN A 125 35.08 41.24 -53.96
CA GLN A 125 34.81 41.18 -55.41
C GLN A 125 33.39 41.48 -55.90
N ASP A 126 32.79 42.58 -55.42
CA ASP A 126 32.10 43.50 -56.33
C ASP A 126 33.10 44.60 -56.72
N GLY A 127 33.56 44.58 -57.97
CA GLY A 127 34.66 45.43 -58.41
C GLY A 127 35.08 45.17 -59.85
N GLY A 128 34.11 45.10 -60.77
CA GLY A 128 34.33 45.09 -62.22
C GLY A 128 34.89 46.43 -62.73
N GLY A 129 36.09 46.80 -62.30
CA GLY A 129 36.85 47.95 -62.79
C GLY A 129 37.81 47.50 -63.89
N LYS A 130 37.45 47.79 -65.14
CA LYS A 130 38.30 47.55 -66.32
C LYS A 130 39.67 48.25 -66.13
N PRO A 131 40.82 47.57 -66.30
CA PRO A 131 42.13 48.18 -66.10
C PRO A 131 42.43 49.22 -67.19
N PRO A 132 43.11 50.33 -66.87
CA PRO A 132 43.43 51.36 -67.86
C PRO A 132 44.48 50.83 -68.85
N ALA A 133 44.22 51.06 -70.14
CA ALA A 133 45.17 50.75 -71.19
C ALA A 133 46.40 51.67 -71.08
N GLN A 134 47.50 51.15 -70.52
CA GLN A 134 48.80 51.79 -70.65
C GLN A 134 49.34 51.55 -72.07
N GLY A 135 49.63 52.66 -72.75
CA GLY A 135 49.89 52.71 -74.17
C GLY A 135 51.08 51.90 -74.67
N LYS A 136 51.06 51.62 -75.97
CA LYS A 136 52.26 51.34 -76.76
C LYS A 136 52.43 52.45 -77.79
N LYS A 137 53.69 52.86 -77.90
CA LYS A 137 54.27 53.81 -78.84
C LYS A 137 53.92 53.51 -80.29
#